data_AF-A0A9W5TDZ8-F1
#
_entry.id   AF-A0A9W5TDZ8-F1
#
_cell.length_a   1.000
_cell.length_b   1.000
_cell.length_c   1.000
_cell.angle_alpha   90.00
_cell.angle_beta   90.00
_cell.angle_gamma   90.00
#
_symmetry.space_group_name_H-M   'P 1'
#
loop_
_entity.id
_entity.type
_entity.pdbx_description
1 polymer ?
#
loop_
_entity_poly.entity_id
_entity_poly.type
_entity_poly.pdbx_seq_one_letter_code
_entity_poly.pdbx_strand_id
1 'polypeptide(L)'
;MRTYFPILGFVVLLYTTLPGPAYAQTNPKKHHNSADSRTSSDKTLLSRLYGTMSLKRIKRSFNTYSCKAVQSMELGGTPPVITVNGSMKSMTAILVGYGGKEVSGLFRTNKGYVYGIGNIRGTRTKSTHSVGFSIDYAPPEKPLWQVEEFCMLVFTPALTPGPSLRSLVGKRHNHPNRYLGSTENIVDTLIRESAGTNSKFVTQCCFLMYQ
;
A
#
# COMPACT_ATOMS: atom_id res chain seq x y z
N MET A 1 -36.39 -3.89 52.22
CA MET A 1 -37.35 -5.01 52.44
C MET A 1 -37.62 -5.69 51.11
N ARG A 2 -38.06 -6.97 51.14
CA ARG A 2 -38.74 -7.78 50.09
C ARG A 2 -38.62 -7.32 48.61
N THR A 3 -37.78 -7.93 47.75
CA THR A 3 -37.89 -9.25 47.06
C THR A 3 -38.92 -9.32 45.92
N TYR A 4 -38.50 -9.70 44.69
CA TYR A 4 -38.88 -10.98 44.02
C TYR A 4 -38.22 -11.16 42.61
N PHE A 5 -37.46 -12.25 42.45
CA PHE A 5 -37.19 -13.02 41.20
C PHE A 5 -38.19 -14.22 41.18
N PRO A 6 -38.28 -15.18 40.21
CA PRO A 6 -37.36 -15.59 39.11
C PRO A 6 -37.98 -15.34 37.70
N ILE A 7 -37.93 -16.11 36.59
CA ILE A 7 -37.80 -17.54 36.22
C ILE A 7 -36.79 -17.76 35.05
N LEU A 8 -36.42 -19.02 34.79
CA LEU A 8 -35.50 -19.57 33.78
C LEU A 8 -35.96 -19.41 32.31
N GLY A 9 -35.01 -19.57 31.38
CA GLY A 9 -35.24 -19.89 29.97
C GLY A 9 -34.08 -20.69 29.36
N PHE A 10 -34.04 -22.01 29.58
CA PHE A 10 -32.99 -22.91 29.07
C PHE A 10 -33.33 -23.41 27.65
N VAL A 11 -32.41 -23.31 26.70
CA VAL A 11 -32.45 -24.10 25.45
C VAL A 11 -31.05 -24.63 25.15
N VAL A 12 -30.90 -25.96 25.19
CA VAL A 12 -29.73 -26.68 24.69
C VAL A 12 -30.15 -27.39 23.41
N LEU A 13 -29.39 -27.21 22.34
CA LEU A 13 -29.55 -27.97 21.10
C LEU A 13 -28.16 -28.37 20.56
N LEU A 14 -27.74 -29.59 20.89
CA LEU A 14 -26.80 -30.32 20.05
C LEU A 14 -27.50 -30.66 18.72
N TYR A 15 -26.76 -30.79 17.62
CA TYR A 15 -26.93 -31.95 16.73
C TYR A 15 -25.74 -32.12 15.75
N THR A 16 -25.06 -33.27 15.92
CA THR A 16 -24.40 -34.12 14.90
C THR A 16 -23.34 -33.59 13.92
N THR A 17 -22.18 -34.24 13.96
CA THR A 17 -21.18 -34.33 12.90
C THR A 17 -21.64 -35.19 11.71
N LEU A 18 -21.29 -34.78 10.49
CA LEU A 18 -21.41 -35.62 9.28
C LEU A 18 -20.02 -36.15 8.83
N PRO A 19 -19.86 -37.45 8.56
CA PRO A 19 -18.62 -37.99 8.00
C PRO A 19 -18.53 -37.77 6.49
N GLY A 20 -17.37 -37.34 6.00
CA GLY A 20 -17.08 -37.26 4.56
C GLY A 20 -16.77 -38.64 3.95
N PRO A 21 -17.07 -38.87 2.65
CA PRO A 21 -16.90 -40.17 2.02
C PRO A 21 -15.43 -40.51 1.74
N ALA A 22 -15.09 -41.80 1.83
CA ALA A 22 -13.80 -42.34 1.44
C ALA A 22 -13.65 -42.39 -0.09
N TYR A 23 -12.50 -41.97 -0.61
CA TYR A 23 -12.13 -42.16 -2.02
C TYR A 23 -11.15 -43.32 -2.18
N ALA A 24 -11.38 -44.14 -3.19
CA ALA A 24 -10.72 -45.44 -3.36
C ALA A 24 -9.27 -45.32 -3.87
N GLN A 25 -8.44 -46.27 -3.44
CA GLN A 25 -7.14 -46.52 -4.07
C GLN A 25 -7.34 -47.27 -5.39
N THR A 26 -6.83 -46.73 -6.50
CA THR A 26 -6.67 -47.50 -7.75
C THR A 26 -5.24 -47.37 -8.26
N ASN A 27 -4.57 -48.52 -8.35
CA ASN A 27 -3.14 -48.63 -8.64
C ASN A 27 -2.97 -49.33 -10.01
N PRO A 28 -2.54 -48.64 -11.08
CA PRO A 28 -2.25 -49.28 -12.36
C PRO A 28 -0.76 -49.67 -12.48
N LYS A 29 -0.52 -50.87 -13.01
CA LYS A 29 0.78 -51.56 -12.96
C LYS A 29 1.85 -50.92 -13.85
N LYS A 30 3.04 -50.77 -13.25
CA LYS A 30 4.38 -50.58 -13.86
C LYS A 30 4.63 -51.51 -15.07
N HIS A 31 5.12 -50.98 -16.19
CA HIS A 31 5.78 -51.75 -17.26
C HIS A 31 6.97 -50.97 -17.88
N HIS A 32 7.90 -51.72 -18.48
CA HIS A 32 9.27 -51.42 -18.92
C HIS A 32 9.76 -50.00 -19.32
N ASN A 33 10.86 -49.62 -18.63
CA ASN A 33 12.22 -49.32 -19.14
C ASN A 33 12.50 -48.35 -20.31
N SER A 34 13.45 -47.44 -20.05
CA SER A 34 14.58 -47.01 -20.93
C SER A 34 14.27 -46.58 -22.39
N ALA A 35 14.49 -45.35 -22.84
CA ALA A 35 15.52 -44.39 -22.43
C ALA A 35 15.26 -43.02 -23.07
N ASP A 36 15.46 -41.93 -22.33
CA ASP A 36 16.52 -40.97 -22.65
C ASP A 36 16.79 -40.03 -21.46
N SER A 37 18.00 -39.47 -21.39
CA SER A 37 18.38 -38.56 -20.30
C SER A 37 18.83 -37.20 -20.82
N ARG A 38 18.13 -36.12 -20.41
CA ARG A 38 18.71 -34.78 -20.14
C ARG A 38 17.69 -33.81 -19.54
N THR A 39 17.89 -33.50 -18.26
CA THR A 39 17.50 -32.24 -17.58
C THR A 39 16.07 -31.74 -17.77
N SER A 40 15.17 -32.12 -16.86
CA SER A 40 13.99 -31.28 -16.58
C SER A 40 14.45 -29.90 -16.13
N SER A 41 14.02 -28.87 -16.85
CA SER A 41 14.05 -27.50 -16.36
C SER A 41 12.66 -27.23 -15.79
N ASP A 42 12.55 -27.13 -14.47
CA ASP A 42 11.28 -26.95 -13.76
C ASP A 42 10.71 -25.54 -13.98
N LYS A 43 10.11 -25.37 -15.15
CA LYS A 43 9.47 -24.15 -15.63
C LYS A 43 8.14 -23.96 -14.90
N THR A 44 8.22 -23.37 -13.71
CA THR A 44 7.07 -22.84 -12.96
C THR A 44 6.12 -22.08 -13.89
N LEU A 45 4.80 -22.19 -13.69
CA LEU A 45 3.78 -21.62 -14.59
C LEU A 45 3.99 -20.12 -14.88
N LEU A 46 4.47 -19.37 -13.88
CA LEU A 46 4.87 -17.96 -14.00
C LEU A 46 5.91 -17.71 -15.12
N SER A 47 6.85 -18.63 -15.33
CA SER A 47 7.89 -18.53 -16.37
C SER A 47 7.39 -18.80 -17.80
N ARG A 48 6.21 -19.42 -17.95
CA ARG A 48 5.50 -19.56 -19.23
C ARG A 48 4.60 -18.35 -19.52
N LEU A 49 3.96 -17.78 -18.50
CA LEU A 49 3.13 -16.58 -18.63
C LEU A 49 3.96 -15.31 -18.87
N TYR A 50 5.13 -15.19 -18.21
CA TYR A 50 6.05 -14.06 -18.38
C TYR A 50 7.41 -14.56 -18.86
N GLY A 51 7.62 -14.52 -20.18
CA GLY A 51 8.85 -14.97 -20.82
C GLY A 51 10.13 -14.35 -20.23
N THR A 52 11.24 -15.07 -20.35
CA THR A 52 12.49 -14.85 -19.59
C THR A 52 13.14 -13.46 -19.72
N MET A 53 12.75 -12.66 -20.72
CA MET A 53 13.13 -11.25 -20.87
C MET A 53 12.42 -10.28 -19.89
N SER A 54 11.25 -10.65 -19.37
CA SER A 54 10.43 -9.79 -18.51
C SER A 54 11.05 -9.59 -17.12
N LEU A 55 11.28 -10.67 -16.38
CA LEU A 55 11.68 -10.63 -14.96
C LEU A 55 13.01 -9.90 -14.72
N LYS A 56 13.98 -9.98 -15.66
CA LYS A 56 15.25 -9.22 -15.58
C LYS A 56 15.05 -7.72 -15.78
N ARG A 57 14.07 -7.29 -16.59
CA ARG A 57 13.73 -5.87 -16.80
C ARG A 57 13.00 -5.31 -15.56
N ILE A 58 12.08 -6.10 -14.99
CA ILE A 58 11.38 -5.77 -13.73
C ILE A 58 12.38 -5.57 -12.59
N LYS A 59 13.31 -6.51 -12.36
CA LYS A 59 14.33 -6.40 -11.30
C LYS A 59 15.28 -5.20 -11.45
N ARG A 60 15.54 -4.72 -12.68
CA ARG A 60 16.35 -3.50 -12.89
C ARG A 60 15.58 -2.21 -12.53
N SER A 61 14.26 -2.18 -12.70
CA SER A 61 13.45 -1.00 -12.36
C SER A 61 13.50 -0.71 -10.86
N PHE A 62 13.23 -1.72 -10.02
CA PHE A 62 13.15 -1.56 -8.56
C PHE A 62 14.48 -1.22 -7.87
N ASN A 63 15.63 -1.52 -8.49
CA ASN A 63 16.93 -1.14 -7.93
C ASN A 63 17.35 0.32 -8.24
N THR A 64 16.58 1.07 -9.01
CA THR A 64 16.96 2.44 -9.43
C THR A 64 16.55 3.52 -8.42
N TYR A 65 15.48 3.28 -7.64
CA TYR A 65 14.91 4.25 -6.70
C TYR A 65 14.58 3.58 -5.36
N SER A 66 15.02 4.18 -4.26
CA SER A 66 14.69 3.72 -2.90
C SER A 66 14.35 4.90 -2.01
N CYS A 67 13.38 4.73 -1.11
CA CYS A 67 13.00 5.74 -0.14
C CYS A 67 13.31 5.29 1.30
N LYS A 68 13.71 6.23 2.16
CA LYS A 68 13.86 6.07 3.60
C LYS A 68 13.07 7.16 4.31
N ALA A 69 12.14 6.74 5.17
CA ALA A 69 11.44 7.58 6.13
C ALA A 69 12.02 7.39 7.53
N VAL A 70 11.63 8.25 8.49
CA VAL A 70 11.74 7.92 9.92
C VAL A 70 10.74 6.79 10.21
N GLN A 71 11.05 5.84 11.11
CA GLN A 71 10.17 4.70 11.36
C GLN A 71 8.86 5.10 12.07
N SER A 72 8.95 6.03 13.01
CA SER A 72 7.83 6.58 13.78
C SER A 72 7.98 8.10 13.95
N MET A 73 6.87 8.83 14.07
CA MET A 73 6.85 10.27 14.42
C MET A 73 5.53 10.69 15.10
N GLU A 74 5.56 11.83 15.79
CA GLU A 74 4.37 12.44 16.42
C GLU A 74 3.44 13.10 15.39
N LEU A 75 2.15 12.82 15.49
CA LEU A 75 1.10 13.27 14.57
C LEU A 75 0.90 14.80 14.56
N GLY A 76 1.17 15.47 15.70
CA GLY A 76 1.15 16.92 15.84
C GLY A 76 2.48 17.63 15.56
N GLY A 77 3.52 16.89 15.13
CA GLY A 77 4.87 17.40 14.94
C GLY A 77 5.09 18.16 13.63
N THR A 78 6.37 18.47 13.33
CA THR A 78 6.76 19.05 12.04
C THR A 78 6.48 18.06 10.89
N PRO A 79 6.07 18.54 9.69
CA PRO A 79 5.77 17.66 8.56
C PRO A 79 6.96 16.74 8.20
N PRO A 80 6.73 15.45 7.87
CA PRO A 80 7.81 14.50 7.65
C PRO A 80 8.77 14.94 6.54
N VAL A 81 10.07 14.75 6.79
CA VAL A 81 11.13 14.94 5.80
C VAL A 81 11.76 13.58 5.51
N ILE A 82 11.70 13.17 4.25
CA ILE A 82 12.12 11.84 3.80
C ILE A 82 13.31 11.92 2.86
N THR A 83 14.06 10.82 2.77
CA THR A 83 15.24 10.71 1.92
C THR A 83 14.97 9.73 0.79
N VAL A 84 14.85 10.25 -0.43
CA VAL A 84 14.71 9.44 -1.65
C VAL A 84 16.06 9.38 -2.36
N ASN A 85 16.54 8.16 -2.64
CA ASN A 85 17.76 7.90 -3.39
C ASN A 85 17.43 7.46 -4.81
N GLY A 86 18.19 7.96 -5.77
CA GLY A 86 18.04 7.75 -7.21
C GLY A 86 18.36 9.03 -7.99
N SER A 87 18.74 8.91 -9.26
CA SER A 87 19.10 10.07 -10.10
C SER A 87 17.85 10.71 -10.70
N MET A 88 17.35 11.79 -10.09
CA MET A 88 16.12 12.48 -10.51
C MET A 88 16.31 14.00 -10.57
N LYS A 89 15.81 14.65 -11.62
CA LYS A 89 15.84 16.13 -11.73
C LYS A 89 14.71 16.81 -10.95
N SER A 90 13.54 16.18 -10.89
CA SER A 90 12.38 16.65 -10.13
C SER A 90 11.55 15.44 -9.67
N MET A 91 10.87 15.56 -8.53
CA MET A 91 9.94 14.55 -8.03
C MET A 91 8.87 15.22 -7.16
N THR A 92 7.73 14.56 -7.05
CA THR A 92 6.66 14.91 -6.11
C THR A 92 6.36 13.68 -5.26
N ALA A 93 6.20 13.86 -3.95
CA ALA A 93 5.68 12.84 -3.05
C ALA A 93 4.26 13.22 -2.61
N ILE A 94 3.38 12.23 -2.52
CA ILE A 94 2.01 12.38 -2.04
C ILE A 94 1.88 11.57 -0.76
N LEU A 95 1.55 12.23 0.35
CA LEU A 95 1.30 11.57 1.63
C LEU A 95 -0.12 10.99 1.62
N VAL A 96 -0.23 9.69 1.85
CA VAL A 96 -1.50 8.95 1.91
C VAL A 96 -1.66 8.19 3.22
N GLY A 97 -2.90 7.97 3.64
CA GLY A 97 -3.24 7.22 4.84
C GLY A 97 -4.68 6.70 4.83
N TYR A 98 -5.09 6.16 5.98
CA TYR A 98 -6.49 5.86 6.28
C TYR A 98 -7.23 7.14 6.63
N GLY A 99 -8.55 7.17 6.48
CA GLY A 99 -9.38 8.30 6.92
C GLY A 99 -10.47 7.86 7.88
N GLY A 100 -11.05 8.80 8.62
CA GLY A 100 -11.99 8.57 9.74
C GLY A 100 -13.32 7.88 9.44
N LYS A 101 -13.44 7.20 8.29
CA LYS A 101 -14.55 6.29 7.92
C LYS A 101 -14.10 4.82 7.77
N GLU A 102 -12.80 4.54 7.87
CA GLU A 102 -12.27 3.17 7.87
C GLU A 102 -12.62 2.45 9.18
N VAL A 103 -12.82 1.13 9.11
CA VAL A 103 -13.24 0.33 10.26
C VAL A 103 -12.05 0.04 11.18
N SER A 104 -12.11 0.53 12.42
CA SER A 104 -11.09 0.30 13.44
C SER A 104 -10.97 -1.19 13.79
N GLY A 105 -9.84 -1.82 13.44
CA GLY A 105 -9.49 -3.17 13.91
C GLY A 105 -8.64 -4.02 12.96
N LEU A 106 -8.55 -3.64 11.68
CA LEU A 106 -7.73 -4.32 10.69
C LEU A 106 -6.89 -3.31 9.91
N PHE A 107 -5.56 -3.48 9.92
CA PHE A 107 -4.67 -2.76 9.02
C PHE A 107 -4.99 -3.15 7.57
N ARG A 108 -5.58 -2.23 6.81
CA ARG A 108 -5.84 -2.41 5.38
C ARG A 108 -4.58 -2.09 4.60
N THR A 109 -4.25 -2.88 3.58
CA THR A 109 -3.12 -2.57 2.67
C THR A 109 -3.36 -1.31 1.83
N ASN A 110 -4.60 -0.81 1.80
CA ASN A 110 -5.07 0.21 0.89
C ASN A 110 -5.39 1.53 1.62
N LYS A 111 -4.94 2.67 1.06
CA LYS A 111 -4.94 4.00 1.70
C LYS A 111 -5.55 5.03 0.76
N GLY A 112 -6.80 5.39 1.02
CA GLY A 112 -7.59 6.24 0.13
C GLY A 112 -7.48 7.74 0.35
N TYR A 113 -6.89 8.21 1.46
CA TYR A 113 -6.91 9.63 1.84
C TYR A 113 -5.56 10.31 1.60
N VAL A 114 -5.56 11.47 0.93
CA VAL A 114 -4.36 12.30 0.70
C VAL A 114 -4.25 13.41 1.75
N TYR A 115 -3.09 13.45 2.42
CA TYR A 115 -2.81 14.31 3.58
C TYR A 115 -1.68 15.32 3.39
N GLY A 116 -1.13 15.42 2.18
CA GLY A 116 -0.19 16.48 1.82
C GLY A 116 0.62 16.20 0.57
N ILE A 117 1.15 17.26 -0.01
CA ILE A 117 1.99 17.24 -1.21
C ILE A 117 3.41 17.72 -0.81
N GLY A 118 4.40 16.90 -1.13
CA GLY A 118 5.81 17.14 -0.85
C GLY A 118 6.63 17.27 -2.12
N ASN A 119 7.59 18.18 -2.12
CA ASN A 119 8.54 18.38 -3.22
C ASN A 119 9.98 18.34 -2.67
N ILE A 120 10.97 18.31 -3.55
CA ILE A 120 12.38 18.37 -3.18
C ILE A 120 12.64 19.68 -2.41
N ARG A 121 13.01 19.58 -1.13
CA ARG A 121 13.50 20.70 -0.32
C ARG A 121 15.01 20.89 -0.44
N GLY A 122 15.75 19.85 -0.82
CA GLY A 122 17.18 19.95 -1.11
C GLY A 122 17.82 18.64 -1.57
N THR A 123 19.00 18.74 -2.17
CA THR A 123 19.85 17.61 -2.56
C THR A 123 21.04 17.50 -1.60
N ARG A 124 21.19 16.35 -0.92
CA ARG A 124 22.41 16.03 -0.16
C ARG A 124 23.53 15.56 -1.09
N THR A 125 23.18 14.90 -2.19
CA THR A 125 24.08 14.48 -3.28
C THR A 125 23.32 14.54 -4.61
N LYS A 126 23.99 14.26 -5.74
CA LYS A 126 23.36 14.08 -7.07
C LYS A 126 22.36 12.92 -7.14
N SER A 127 22.28 12.07 -6.12
CA SER A 127 21.46 10.87 -6.07
C SER A 127 20.72 10.68 -4.74
N THR A 128 20.70 11.69 -3.87
CA THR A 128 20.05 11.65 -2.55
C THR A 128 19.33 12.98 -2.30
N HIS A 129 18.00 12.92 -2.34
CA HIS A 129 17.10 14.06 -2.28
C HIS A 129 16.31 14.02 -0.96
N SER A 130 16.24 15.16 -0.28
CA SER A 130 15.34 15.36 0.85
C SER A 130 14.03 15.98 0.35
N VAL A 131 12.93 15.25 0.52
CA VAL A 131 11.56 15.69 0.18
C VAL A 131 10.83 16.02 1.47
N GLY A 132 10.07 17.11 1.51
CA GLY A 132 9.28 17.48 2.67
C GLY A 132 7.89 17.97 2.28
N PHE A 133 6.89 17.60 3.07
CA PHE A 133 5.50 18.01 2.85
C PHE A 133 5.35 19.47 3.25
N SER A 134 5.12 20.32 2.26
CA SER A 134 5.09 21.78 2.39
C SER A 134 3.85 22.41 1.76
N ILE A 135 3.08 21.63 1.01
CA ILE A 135 1.83 22.04 0.38
C ILE A 135 0.75 21.17 1.00
N ASP A 136 -0.27 21.81 1.58
CA ASP A 136 -1.50 21.14 2.04
C ASP A 136 -1.28 19.97 3.04
N TYR A 137 -0.23 20.06 3.88
CA TYR A 137 -0.02 19.07 4.93
C TYR A 137 -1.08 19.23 6.03
N ALA A 138 -1.99 18.26 6.12
CA ALA A 138 -3.13 18.27 7.02
C ALA A 138 -3.44 16.83 7.49
N PRO A 139 -2.59 16.20 8.32
CA PRO A 139 -2.88 14.91 8.93
C PRO A 139 -4.13 14.98 9.83
N PRO A 140 -4.73 13.83 10.21
CA PRO A 140 -5.76 13.80 11.25
C PRO A 140 -5.22 14.36 12.58
N GLU A 141 -6.07 15.08 13.33
CA GLU A 141 -5.71 15.62 14.66
C GLU A 141 -5.73 14.54 15.75
N LYS A 142 -6.48 13.45 15.50
CA LYS A 142 -6.59 12.27 16.35
C LYS A 142 -6.62 11.05 15.43
N PRO A 143 -5.72 10.07 15.58
CA PRO A 143 -5.70 8.89 14.75
C PRO A 143 -6.81 7.91 15.17
N LEU A 144 -7.27 7.06 14.26
CA LEU A 144 -8.26 6.01 14.53
C LEU A 144 -7.72 4.91 15.46
N TRP A 145 -6.40 4.75 15.50
CA TRP A 145 -5.66 3.80 16.32
C TRP A 145 -4.53 4.55 17.03
N GLN A 146 -4.03 4.02 18.15
CA GLN A 146 -2.89 4.60 18.89
C GLN A 146 -1.64 4.82 18.00
N VAL A 147 -1.52 4.05 16.93
CA VAL A 147 -0.49 4.19 15.89
C VAL A 147 -1.12 3.97 14.51
N GLU A 148 -0.93 4.91 13.59
CA GLU A 148 -1.43 4.85 12.20
C GLU A 148 -0.29 4.71 11.19
N GLU A 149 -0.46 3.84 10.17
CA GLU A 149 0.53 3.69 9.11
C GLU A 149 0.26 4.66 7.95
N PHE A 150 1.05 5.73 7.89
CA PHE A 150 1.08 6.65 6.75
C PHE A 150 2.03 6.14 5.68
N CYS A 151 1.80 6.52 4.42
CA CYS A 151 2.65 6.10 3.32
C CYS A 151 2.84 7.21 2.30
N MET A 152 3.94 7.17 1.56
CA MET A 152 4.31 8.23 0.62
C MET A 152 4.55 7.64 -0.76
N LEU A 153 3.79 8.15 -1.72
CA LEU A 153 3.83 7.74 -3.11
C LEU A 153 4.73 8.72 -3.87
N VAL A 154 5.88 8.26 -4.37
CA VAL A 154 6.87 9.12 -5.02
C VAL A 154 6.80 8.99 -6.54
N PHE A 155 6.66 10.14 -7.21
CA PHE A 155 6.51 10.27 -8.65
C PHE A 155 7.68 11.07 -9.25
N THR A 156 8.19 10.65 -10.41
CA THR A 156 9.20 11.40 -11.19
C THR A 156 8.88 11.34 -12.70
N PRO A 157 9.01 12.44 -13.46
CA PRO A 157 9.22 13.82 -13.00
C PRO A 157 8.15 14.31 -12.01
N ALA A 158 8.37 15.47 -11.39
CA ALA A 158 7.37 16.10 -10.52
C ALA A 158 6.01 16.24 -11.22
N LEU A 159 4.92 16.05 -10.46
CA LEU A 159 3.56 16.10 -10.98
C LEU A 159 3.11 17.54 -11.24
N THR A 160 2.44 17.79 -12.36
CA THR A 160 1.57 18.96 -12.56
C THR A 160 0.32 18.75 -11.69
N PRO A 161 -0.03 19.67 -10.77
CA PRO A 161 -1.24 19.50 -9.95
C PRO A 161 -2.51 19.48 -10.80
N GLY A 162 -3.14 18.31 -10.88
CA GLY A 162 -4.41 18.05 -11.57
C GLY A 162 -5.65 18.46 -10.75
N PRO A 163 -6.86 18.34 -11.32
CA PRO A 163 -8.13 18.62 -10.63
C PRO A 163 -8.26 18.00 -9.24
N SER A 164 -7.91 16.71 -9.07
CA SER A 164 -7.97 16.01 -7.78
C SER A 164 -7.05 16.66 -6.75
N LEU A 165 -5.77 16.91 -7.09
CA LEU A 165 -4.83 17.60 -6.18
C LEU A 165 -5.22 19.06 -5.89
N ARG A 166 -5.84 19.77 -6.84
CA ARG A 166 -6.37 21.12 -6.59
C ARG A 166 -7.57 21.10 -5.65
N SER A 167 -8.43 20.09 -5.75
CA SER A 167 -9.69 20.00 -4.99
C SER A 167 -9.51 19.80 -3.48
N LEU A 168 -8.33 19.32 -3.06
CA LEU A 168 -7.97 19.05 -1.66
C LEU A 168 -7.20 20.18 -0.96
N VAL A 169 -6.64 21.14 -1.72
CA VAL A 169 -5.86 22.25 -1.13
C VAL A 169 -6.72 23.10 -0.19
N GLY A 170 -6.22 23.31 1.03
CA GLY A 170 -6.89 24.11 2.06
C GLY A 170 -8.08 23.40 2.71
N LYS A 171 -8.27 22.09 2.49
CA LYS A 171 -9.32 21.30 3.13
C LYS A 171 -8.84 20.69 4.44
N ARG A 172 -9.73 20.45 5.40
CA ARG A 172 -9.38 19.70 6.63
C ARG A 172 -9.14 18.22 6.34
N HIS A 173 -8.47 17.53 7.26
CA HIS A 173 -8.09 16.12 7.14
C HIS A 173 -9.26 15.17 6.84
N ASN A 174 -10.47 15.49 7.33
CA ASN A 174 -11.69 14.69 7.19
C ASN A 174 -12.57 15.06 5.97
N HIS A 175 -12.14 16.01 5.13
CA HIS A 175 -12.95 16.52 4.02
C HIS A 175 -13.07 15.49 2.88
N PRO A 176 -14.25 15.27 2.26
CA PRO A 176 -14.46 14.21 1.27
C PRO A 176 -13.48 14.27 0.08
N ASN A 177 -13.13 15.46 -0.41
CA ASN A 177 -12.15 15.63 -1.51
C ASN A 177 -10.74 15.05 -1.23
N ARG A 178 -10.39 14.73 0.04
CA ARG A 178 -9.14 14.02 0.34
C ARG A 178 -9.21 12.53 0.01
N TYR A 179 -10.42 11.95 -0.04
CA TYR A 179 -10.63 10.56 -0.43
C TYR A 179 -10.64 10.42 -1.95
N LEU A 180 -9.63 9.72 -2.46
CA LEU A 180 -9.44 9.44 -3.89
C LEU A 180 -9.54 7.93 -4.19
N GLY A 181 -10.31 7.19 -3.38
CA GLY A 181 -10.54 5.76 -3.58
C GLY A 181 -9.46 4.89 -2.95
N SER A 182 -8.55 4.37 -3.77
CA SER A 182 -7.53 3.39 -3.38
C SER A 182 -6.11 3.92 -3.64
N THR A 183 -5.08 3.31 -3.06
CA THR A 183 -3.66 3.65 -3.31
C THR A 183 -3.35 3.58 -4.81
N GLU A 184 -3.89 2.58 -5.50
CA GLU A 184 -3.74 2.35 -6.94
C GLU A 184 -4.50 3.41 -7.74
N ASN A 185 -5.76 3.70 -7.38
CA ASN A 185 -6.55 4.74 -8.04
C ASN A 185 -5.96 6.14 -7.81
N ILE A 186 -5.27 6.39 -6.69
CA ILE A 186 -4.46 7.59 -6.47
C ILE A 186 -3.31 7.62 -7.47
N VAL A 187 -2.50 6.56 -7.58
CA VAL A 187 -1.39 6.50 -8.54
C VAL A 187 -1.87 6.75 -9.98
N ASP A 188 -2.92 6.04 -10.41
CA ASP A 188 -3.43 6.13 -11.77
C ASP A 188 -4.11 7.48 -12.06
N THR A 189 -4.91 8.00 -11.12
CA THR A 189 -5.58 9.30 -11.28
C THR A 189 -4.55 10.43 -11.31
N LEU A 190 -3.56 10.42 -10.42
CA LEU A 190 -2.56 11.48 -10.37
C LEU A 190 -1.62 11.45 -11.58
N ILE A 191 -1.27 10.28 -12.11
CA ILE A 191 -0.52 10.18 -13.38
C ILE A 191 -1.39 10.69 -14.54
N ARG A 192 -2.65 10.25 -14.64
CA ARG A 192 -3.58 10.63 -15.72
C ARG A 192 -3.90 12.13 -15.74
N GLU A 193 -4.04 12.77 -14.59
CA GLU A 193 -4.32 14.20 -14.49
C GLU A 193 -3.08 15.10 -14.65
N SER A 194 -1.85 14.55 -14.58
CA SER A 194 -0.60 15.31 -14.60
C SER A 194 -0.20 15.76 -16.01
N ALA A 195 -1.04 16.59 -16.61
CA ALA A 195 -0.89 17.10 -17.97
C ALA A 195 0.49 17.74 -18.22
N GLY A 196 1.05 17.50 -19.41
CA GLY A 196 2.37 18.00 -19.82
C GLY A 196 3.56 17.24 -19.22
N THR A 197 3.34 16.20 -18.40
CA THR A 197 4.42 15.43 -17.76
C THR A 197 4.33 13.95 -18.06
N ASN A 198 5.47 13.32 -18.37
CA ASN A 198 5.59 11.86 -18.43
C ASN A 198 5.90 11.29 -17.03
N SER A 199 5.13 11.73 -16.03
CA SER A 199 5.30 11.37 -14.63
C SER A 199 4.86 9.94 -14.38
N LYS A 200 5.67 9.22 -13.59
CA LYS A 200 5.41 7.84 -13.18
C LYS A 200 5.71 7.68 -11.70
N PHE A 201 4.94 6.83 -11.05
CA PHE A 201 5.26 6.28 -9.74
C PHE A 201 6.57 5.47 -9.82
N VAL A 202 7.48 5.65 -8.85
CA VAL A 202 8.79 4.97 -8.83
C VAL A 202 9.13 4.28 -7.52
N THR A 203 8.65 4.79 -6.38
CA THR A 203 8.91 4.16 -5.09
C THR A 203 7.87 4.55 -4.06
N GLN A 204 7.72 3.70 -3.05
CA GLN A 204 6.80 3.84 -1.94
C GLN A 204 7.58 3.63 -0.65
N CYS A 205 7.23 4.40 0.39
CA CYS A 205 7.77 4.26 1.73
C CYS A 205 6.67 4.55 2.74
N CYS A 206 6.39 3.59 3.61
CA CYS A 206 5.47 3.76 4.72
C CYS A 206 6.23 3.94 6.04
N PHE A 207 5.54 4.53 7.01
CA PHE A 207 6.03 4.83 8.35
C PHE A 207 4.84 4.99 9.30
N LEU A 208 5.12 5.00 10.59
CA LEU A 208 4.10 5.11 11.62
C LEU A 208 3.98 6.56 12.11
N MET A 209 2.77 7.06 12.29
CA MET A 209 2.51 8.23 13.13
C MET A 209 1.82 7.77 14.41
N TYR A 210 2.23 8.33 15.55
CA TYR A 210 1.62 8.10 16.86
C TYR A 210 1.14 9.42 17.47
N GLN A 211 0.22 9.35 18.43
CA GLN A 211 -0.29 10.51 19.17
C GLN A 211 0.62 10.87 20.35
#